data_AF-A0A0R1EWX5-F1
#
_entry.id   AF-A0A0R1EWX5-F1
#
_cell.length_a   1.000
_cell.length_b   1.000
_cell.length_c   1.000
_cell.angle_alpha   90.00
_cell.angle_beta   90.00
_cell.angle_gamma   90.00
#
_symmetry.space_group_name_H-M   'P 1'
#
loop_
_entity.id
_entity.type
_entity.pdbx_description
1 polymer ?
#
loop_
_entity_poly.entity_id
_entity_poly.type
_entity_poly.pdbx_seq_one_letter_code
_entity_poly.pdbx_strand_id
1 'polypeptide(L)'
;MKIGKENILGFTTALVQYLDNGPESGEAMKARLHPFVAALNDVPHLNVKEVQDGAGRPIFRAAVTVEASSPKDAKQVTAELKAGNPAIYTREYRANEGIIEFDIRAVDQAEMDLIVSRLKEILA
;
A
#
# COMPACT_ATOMS: atom_id res chain seq x y z
N MET A 1 1.46 34.10 2.41
CA MET A 1 0.97 33.29 3.55
C MET A 1 2.08 33.21 4.59
N LYS A 2 1.79 33.41 5.88
CA LYS A 2 2.77 33.24 6.98
C LYS A 2 2.63 31.83 7.57
N ILE A 3 3.74 31.25 8.02
CA ILE A 3 3.77 29.95 8.70
C ILE A 3 3.14 30.09 10.09
N GLY A 4 2.16 29.23 10.41
CA GLY A 4 1.45 29.21 11.69
C GLY A 4 2.23 28.52 12.82
N LYS A 5 1.77 28.67 14.07
CA LYS A 5 2.42 28.03 15.23
C LYS A 5 2.30 26.50 15.17
N GLU A 6 1.18 26.02 14.63
CA GLU A 6 0.84 24.62 14.44
C GLU A 6 1.83 23.96 13.47
N ASN A 7 2.23 24.68 12.41
CA ASN A 7 3.24 24.20 11.48
C ASN A 7 4.61 24.06 12.15
N ILE A 8 4.99 25.04 12.98
CA ILE A 8 6.27 25.02 13.71
C ILE A 8 6.29 23.84 14.69
N LEU A 9 5.22 23.66 15.47
CA LEU A 9 5.10 22.55 16.43
C LEU A 9 5.07 21.19 15.74
N GLY A 10 4.31 21.04 14.65
CA GLY A 10 4.25 19.80 13.89
C GLY A 10 5.60 19.44 13.27
N PHE A 11 6.28 20.42 12.66
CA PHE A 11 7.61 20.21 12.07
C PHE A 11 8.66 19.85 13.12
N THR A 12 8.72 20.58 14.23
CA THR A 12 9.69 20.30 15.30
C THR A 12 9.45 18.94 15.94
N THR A 13 8.19 18.53 16.13
CA THR A 13 7.84 17.19 16.63
C THR A 13 8.27 16.09 15.64
N ALA A 14 7.97 16.26 14.35
CA ALA A 14 8.39 15.30 13.32
C ALA A 14 9.92 15.17 13.24
N LEU A 15 10.65 16.29 13.40
CA LEU A 15 12.11 16.28 13.43
C LEU A 15 12.66 15.49 14.63
N VAL A 16 12.11 15.71 15.83
CA VAL A 16 12.50 14.97 17.04
C VAL A 16 12.25 13.47 16.84
N GLN A 17 11.04 13.09 16.41
CA GLN A 17 10.70 11.69 16.15
C GLN A 17 11.64 11.04 15.12
N TYR A 18 12.00 11.77 14.06
CA TYR A 18 12.90 11.27 13.03
C TYR A 18 14.33 11.10 13.55
N LEU A 19 14.83 12.01 14.39
CA LEU A 19 16.16 11.89 15.00
C LEU A 19 16.23 10.74 16.01
N ASP A 20 15.17 10.52 16.78
CA ASP A 20 15.14 9.49 17.82
C ASP A 20 14.98 8.08 17.25
N ASN A 21 14.11 7.90 16.25
CA ASN A 21 13.74 6.57 15.73
C ASN A 21 14.31 6.27 14.35
N GLY A 22 14.59 7.30 13.54
CA GLY A 22 14.92 7.13 12.14
C GLY A 22 13.77 6.58 11.29
N PRO A 23 14.03 6.29 10.00
CA PRO A 23 13.10 5.56 9.16
C PRO A 23 13.02 4.09 9.58
N GLU A 24 11.87 3.45 9.28
CA GLU A 24 11.74 2.00 9.38
C GLU A 24 12.85 1.29 8.57
N SER A 25 13.41 0.22 9.14
CA SER A 25 14.40 -0.60 8.44
C SER A 25 13.75 -1.50 7.40
N GLY A 26 14.51 -1.86 6.35
CA GLY A 26 14.00 -2.76 5.30
C GLY A 26 13.54 -4.12 5.83
N GLU A 27 14.22 -4.67 6.84
CA GLU A 27 13.86 -5.95 7.46
C GLU A 27 12.56 -5.86 8.27
N ALA A 28 12.38 -4.77 9.03
CA ALA A 28 11.12 -4.53 9.74
C ALA A 28 9.95 -4.36 8.76
N MET A 29 10.19 -3.64 7.66
CA MET A 29 9.19 -3.46 6.60
C MET A 29 8.81 -4.79 5.95
N LYS A 30 9.78 -5.64 5.62
CA LYS A 30 9.51 -6.99 5.08
C LYS A 30 8.71 -7.86 6.04
N ALA A 31 9.04 -7.81 7.34
CA ALA A 31 8.33 -8.56 8.36
C ALA A 31 6.84 -8.20 8.41
N ARG A 32 6.48 -6.93 8.20
CA ARG A 32 5.09 -6.46 8.02
C ARG A 32 4.50 -6.82 6.66
N LEU A 33 5.30 -6.76 5.59
CA LEU A 33 4.84 -6.98 4.22
C LEU A 33 4.51 -8.45 3.93
N HIS A 34 5.30 -9.39 4.42
CA HIS A 34 5.11 -10.82 4.16
C HIS A 34 3.71 -11.34 4.51
N PRO A 35 3.15 -11.11 5.73
CA PRO A 35 1.79 -11.57 6.04
C PRO A 35 0.73 -10.88 5.17
N PHE A 36 0.93 -9.61 4.82
CA PHE A 36 0.04 -8.91 3.90
C PHE A 36 0.06 -9.49 2.48
N VAL A 37 1.25 -9.81 1.94
CA VAL A 37 1.39 -10.48 0.64
C VAL A 37 0.75 -11.87 0.65
N ALA A 38 0.89 -12.62 1.74
CA ALA A 38 0.24 -13.92 1.89
C ALA A 38 -1.30 -13.76 1.88
N ALA A 39 -1.83 -12.85 2.68
CA ALA A 39 -3.27 -12.59 2.75
C ALA A 39 -3.87 -12.08 1.44
N LEU A 40 -3.11 -11.31 0.65
CA LEU A 40 -3.52 -10.88 -0.69
C LEU A 40 -3.50 -12.02 -1.71
N ASN A 41 -2.58 -12.99 -1.59
CA ASN A 41 -2.57 -14.18 -2.44
C ASN A 41 -3.76 -15.13 -2.16
N ASP A 42 -4.39 -15.03 -1.00
CA ASP A 42 -5.62 -15.74 -0.68
C ASP A 42 -6.88 -15.10 -1.30
N VAL A 43 -6.75 -13.95 -1.96
CA VAL A 43 -7.85 -13.29 -2.68
C VAL A 43 -7.98 -13.90 -4.08
N PRO A 44 -9.21 -14.26 -4.52
CA PRO A 44 -9.42 -14.80 -5.86
C PRO A 44 -8.88 -13.88 -6.96
N HIS A 45 -8.35 -14.50 -8.01
CA HIS A 45 -7.88 -13.83 -9.23
C HIS A 45 -6.67 -12.89 -9.06
N LEU A 46 -5.98 -12.94 -7.92
CA LEU A 46 -4.77 -12.15 -7.68
C LEU A 46 -3.52 -13.04 -7.66
N ASN A 47 -2.41 -12.45 -8.11
CA ASN A 47 -1.08 -13.00 -7.97
C ASN A 47 -0.16 -11.92 -7.42
N VAL A 48 0.37 -12.15 -6.22
CA VAL A 48 1.01 -11.09 -5.45
C VAL A 48 2.44 -11.45 -5.10
N LYS A 49 3.35 -10.53 -5.41
CA LYS A 49 4.79 -10.68 -5.15
C LYS A 49 5.32 -9.48 -4.40
N GLU A 50 6.32 -9.72 -3.55
CA GLU A 50 7.15 -8.64 -3.02
C GLU A 50 8.03 -8.09 -4.14
N VAL A 51 8.08 -6.76 -4.26
CA VAL A 51 9.02 -6.04 -5.13
C VAL A 51 9.73 -4.94 -4.36
N GLN A 52 11.01 -4.74 -4.65
CA GLN A 52 11.75 -3.58 -4.17
C GLN A 52 11.44 -2.36 -5.05
N ASP A 53 11.48 -1.16 -4.47
CA ASP A 53 11.32 0.06 -5.25
C ASP A 53 12.40 0.21 -6.34
N GLY A 54 12.01 0.77 -7.49
CA GLY A 54 12.88 0.86 -8.66
C GLY A 54 14.16 1.70 -8.51
N ALA A 55 14.31 2.49 -7.43
CA ALA A 55 15.53 3.21 -7.11
C ALA A 55 16.50 2.39 -6.22
N GLY A 56 16.15 1.15 -5.86
CA GLY A 56 16.99 0.28 -5.04
C GLY A 56 17.07 0.65 -3.55
N ARG A 57 16.18 1.52 -3.05
CA ARG A 57 16.11 1.78 -1.61
C ARG A 57 15.49 0.55 -0.92
N PRO A 58 15.71 0.34 0.37
CA PRO A 58 15.10 -0.76 1.12
C PRO A 58 13.60 -0.51 1.39
N ILE A 59 12.84 -0.23 0.34
CA ILE A 59 11.39 -0.03 0.34
C ILE A 59 10.79 -1.17 -0.46
N PHE A 60 9.92 -1.95 0.19
CA PHE A 60 9.32 -3.15 -0.37
C PHE A 60 7.81 -2.94 -0.55
N ARG A 61 7.23 -3.50 -1.60
CA ARG A 61 5.81 -3.33 -1.94
C ARG A 61 5.19 -4.65 -2.34
N ALA A 62 3.89 -4.77 -2.14
CA ALA A 62 3.13 -5.86 -2.72
C ALA A 62 2.74 -5.44 -4.15
N ALA A 63 3.34 -6.08 -5.15
CA ALA A 63 2.92 -6.00 -6.54
C ALA A 63 1.82 -7.04 -6.78
N VAL A 64 0.60 -6.54 -6.97
CA VAL A 64 -0.61 -7.32 -7.21
C VAL A 64 -0.88 -7.32 -8.71
N THR A 65 -0.78 -8.49 -9.32
CA THR A 65 -1.26 -8.71 -10.69
C THR A 65 -2.69 -9.21 -10.63
N VAL A 66 -3.59 -8.51 -11.31
CA VAL A 66 -4.97 -8.96 -11.53
C VAL A 66 -4.96 -9.93 -12.72
N GLU A 67 -5.23 -11.19 -12.45
CA GLU A 67 -5.14 -12.27 -13.43
C GLU A 67 -6.26 -12.17 -14.47
N ALA A 68 -6.03 -12.71 -15.68
CA ALA A 68 -7.02 -12.71 -16.76
C ALA A 68 -8.32 -13.48 -16.43
N SER A 69 -8.28 -14.32 -15.39
CA SER A 69 -9.47 -15.00 -14.85
C SER A 69 -10.41 -14.07 -14.07
N SER A 70 -9.96 -12.86 -13.72
CA SER A 70 -10.75 -11.88 -12.97
C SER A 70 -11.90 -11.33 -13.80
N PRO A 71 -13.08 -11.10 -13.21
CA PRO A 71 -14.17 -10.38 -13.88
C PRO A 71 -13.85 -8.88 -14.11
N LYS A 72 -12.81 -8.35 -13.46
CA LYS A 72 -12.43 -6.93 -13.48
C LYS A 72 -10.95 -6.78 -13.79
N ASP A 73 -10.59 -5.76 -14.57
CA ASP A 73 -9.20 -5.38 -14.77
C ASP A 73 -8.66 -4.52 -13.61
N ALA A 74 -7.34 -4.29 -13.59
CA ALA A 74 -6.72 -3.49 -12.54
C ALA A 74 -7.23 -2.04 -12.46
N LYS A 75 -7.69 -1.45 -13.57
CA LYS A 75 -8.25 -0.09 -13.56
C LYS A 75 -9.62 -0.06 -12.89
N GLN A 76 -10.45 -1.07 -13.14
CA GLN A 76 -11.75 -1.23 -12.48
C GLN A 76 -11.57 -1.49 -10.98
N VAL A 77 -10.65 -2.38 -10.61
CA VAL A 77 -10.33 -2.65 -9.18
C VAL A 77 -9.89 -1.38 -8.47
N THR A 78 -8.93 -0.62 -9.03
CA THR A 78 -8.46 0.63 -8.43
C THR A 78 -9.52 1.73 -8.37
N ALA A 79 -10.43 1.79 -9.34
CA ALA A 79 -11.57 2.70 -9.29
C ALA A 79 -12.53 2.36 -8.14
N GLU A 80 -12.83 1.07 -7.94
CA GLU A 80 -13.72 0.61 -6.86
C GLU A 80 -13.10 0.70 -5.46
N LEU A 81 -11.78 0.56 -5.37
CA LEU A 81 -11.01 0.84 -4.14
C LEU A 81 -11.15 2.32 -3.74
N LYS A 82 -11.07 3.25 -4.69
CA LYS A 82 -11.23 4.69 -4.45
C LYS A 82 -12.67 5.12 -4.17
N ALA A 83 -13.64 4.42 -4.75
CA ALA A 83 -15.06 4.69 -4.53
C ALA A 83 -15.56 4.14 -3.18
N GLY A 84 -14.77 3.30 -2.51
CA GLY A 84 -15.08 2.75 -1.19
C GLY A 84 -15.03 3.79 -0.06
N ASN A 85 -15.48 3.37 1.12
CA ASN A 85 -15.33 4.13 2.35
C ASN A 85 -14.69 3.23 3.43
N PRO A 86 -13.41 3.44 3.80
CA PRO A 86 -12.54 4.52 3.31
C PRO A 86 -12.12 4.35 1.86
N ALA A 87 -11.73 5.45 1.21
CA ALA A 87 -11.15 5.44 -0.12
C ALA A 87 -9.70 4.94 -0.05
N ILE A 88 -9.37 3.90 -0.82
CA ILE A 88 -8.04 3.30 -0.85
C ILE A 88 -7.31 3.76 -2.12
N TYR A 89 -6.17 4.43 -1.94
CA TYR A 89 -5.33 4.91 -3.04
C TYR A 89 -4.08 4.05 -3.16
N THR A 90 -3.79 3.61 -4.38
CA THR A 90 -2.70 2.68 -4.67
C THR A 90 -1.69 3.27 -5.63
N ARG A 91 -0.54 2.61 -5.82
CA ARG A 91 0.39 2.94 -6.88
C ARG A 91 -0.03 2.20 -8.15
N GLU A 92 -0.82 2.86 -8.99
CA GLU A 92 -1.53 2.25 -10.12
C GLU A 92 -1.00 2.68 -11.50
N TYR A 93 0.23 3.20 -11.57
CA TYR A 93 0.85 3.64 -12.83
C TYR A 93 1.04 2.51 -13.86
N ARG A 94 0.96 1.23 -13.42
CA ARG A 94 1.00 0.02 -14.25
C ARG A 94 -0.35 -0.69 -14.34
N ALA A 95 -1.46 -0.02 -13.99
CA ALA A 95 -2.78 -0.65 -14.06
C ALA A 95 -3.16 -1.06 -15.49
N ASN A 96 -2.59 -0.42 -16.52
CA ASN A 96 -2.69 -0.86 -17.91
C ASN A 96 -2.00 -2.20 -18.22
N GLU A 97 -1.03 -2.61 -17.40
CA GLU A 97 -0.36 -3.90 -17.46
C GLU A 97 -1.01 -4.92 -16.50
N GLY A 98 -2.14 -4.57 -15.87
CA GLY A 98 -2.81 -5.42 -14.89
C GLY A 98 -2.16 -5.39 -13.50
N ILE A 99 -1.21 -4.48 -13.23
CA ILE A 99 -0.42 -4.46 -12.00
C ILE A 99 -0.76 -3.25 -11.13
N ILE A 100 -0.99 -3.51 -9.84
CA ILE A 100 -1.25 -2.54 -8.78
C ILE A 100 -0.20 -2.73 -7.69
N GLU A 101 0.47 -1.68 -7.25
CA GLU A 101 1.42 -1.75 -6.14
C GLU A 101 0.83 -1.16 -4.85
N PHE A 102 0.92 -1.92 -3.76
CA PHE A 102 0.61 -1.44 -2.41
C PHE A 102 1.90 -1.12 -1.65
N ASP A 103 2.04 0.15 -1.26
CA ASP A 103 3.15 0.67 -0.46
C ASP A 103 2.69 0.80 1.00
N ILE A 104 3.25 -0.04 1.88
CA ILE A 104 2.74 -0.21 3.24
C ILE A 104 3.27 0.82 4.25
N ARG A 105 4.07 1.81 3.81
CA ARG A 105 4.69 2.80 4.72
C ARG A 105 3.68 3.77 5.35
N ALA A 106 2.53 3.93 4.71
CA ALA A 106 1.47 4.84 5.13
C ALA A 106 0.26 4.14 5.73
N VAL A 107 0.35 2.82 5.98
CA VAL A 107 -0.75 2.04 6.53
C VAL A 107 -0.31 1.16 7.70
N ASP A 108 -1.20 0.99 8.66
CA ASP A 108 -1.03 0.05 9.76
C ASP A 108 -1.60 -1.35 9.45
N GLN A 109 -1.56 -2.26 10.43
CA GLN A 109 -2.06 -3.63 10.25
C GLN A 109 -3.57 -3.67 10.04
N ALA A 110 -4.34 -2.86 10.76
CA ALA A 110 -5.79 -2.85 10.64
C ALA A 110 -6.23 -2.34 9.27
N GLU A 111 -5.52 -1.35 8.73
CA GLU A 111 -5.74 -0.83 7.38
C GLU A 111 -5.34 -1.86 6.31
N MET A 112 -4.26 -2.60 6.50
CA MET A 112 -3.89 -3.72 5.61
C MET A 112 -4.97 -4.82 5.59
N ASP A 113 -5.52 -5.18 6.76
CA ASP A 113 -6.60 -6.17 6.86
C ASP A 113 -7.89 -5.68 6.18
N LEU A 114 -8.19 -4.38 6.29
CA LEU A 114 -9.29 -3.73 5.59
C LEU A 114 -9.10 -3.78 4.07
N ILE A 115 -7.89 -3.52 3.58
CA ILE A 115 -7.56 -3.60 2.15
C ILE A 115 -7.82 -5.02 1.61
N VAL A 116 -7.35 -6.06 2.32
CA VAL A 116 -7.58 -7.46 1.94
C VAL A 116 -9.08 -7.76 1.87
N SER A 117 -9.83 -7.35 2.90
CA SER A 117 -11.28 -7.56 2.96
C SER A 117 -12.00 -6.87 1.81
N ARG A 118 -11.62 -5.61 1.52
CA ARG A 118 -12.20 -4.84 0.43
C ARG A 118 -11.91 -5.46 -0.95
N LEU A 119 -10.71 -6.01 -1.16
CA LEU A 119 -10.37 -6.71 -2.40
C LEU A 119 -11.19 -8.00 -2.56
N LYS A 120 -11.43 -8.75 -1.48
CA LYS A 120 -12.32 -9.92 -1.50
C LYS A 120 -13.74 -9.54 -1.91
N GLU A 121 -14.28 -8.42 -1.42
CA GLU A 121 -15.60 -7.93 -1.83
C GLU A 121 -15.65 -7.54 -3.31
N ILE A 122 -14.61 -6.87 -3.82
CA ILE A 122 -14.54 -6.39 -5.20
C ILE A 122 -14.42 -7.55 -6.20
N LEU A 123 -13.75 -8.64 -5.81
CA LEU A 123 -13.38 -9.77 -6.66
C LEU A 123 -14.12 -11.08 -6.33
N ALA A 124 -15.15 -11.01 -5.49
CA ALA A 124 -16.04 -12.14 -5.18
C ALA A 124 -16.82 -12.62 -6.40
#